data_AF-A0A920EMF8-F1
#
_entry.id   AF-A0A920EMF8-F1
#
_cell.length_a   1.000
_cell.length_b   1.000
_cell.length_c   1.000
_cell.angle_alpha   90.00
_cell.angle_beta   90.00
_cell.angle_gamma   90.00
#
_symmetry.space_group_name_H-M   'P 1'
#
loop_
_entity.id
_entity.type
_entity.pdbx_description
1 polymer ?
#
loop_
_entity_poly.entity_id
_entity_poly.type
_entity_poly.pdbx_seq_one_letter_code
_entity_poly.pdbx_strand_id
1 'polypeptide(L)'
;MLSEVSALVKNAPLDMRFDKSGGKKVSDYLNELSEREIERILRVYGQERFSKRIAKNIVKFRENSPIVNTFDLVNIINRSVLVNDKK
;
A
#
# COMPACT_ATOMS: atom_id res chain seq x y z
N MET A 1 4.44 6.85 -10.91
CA MET A 1 3.63 6.40 -9.76
C MET A 1 2.38 5.62 -10.13
N LEU A 2 1.29 6.21 -10.68
CA LEU A 2 0.13 5.39 -11.10
C LEU A 2 0.47 4.37 -12.20
N SER A 3 1.44 4.70 -13.06
CA SER A 3 2.00 3.80 -14.07
C SER A 3 2.77 2.61 -13.49
N GLU A 4 3.36 2.75 -12.30
CA GLU A 4 4.21 1.72 -11.68
C GLU A 4 3.38 0.71 -10.87
N VAL A 5 2.28 1.17 -10.25
CA VAL A 5 1.35 0.28 -9.52
C VAL A 5 0.55 -0.60 -10.49
N SER A 6 0.24 -0.09 -11.70
CA SER A 6 -0.44 -0.85 -12.76
C SER A 6 0.47 -1.91 -13.42
N ALA A 7 1.79 -1.83 -13.22
CA ALA A 7 2.76 -2.74 -13.85
C ALA A 7 2.86 -4.12 -13.17
N LEU A 8 2.01 -4.43 -12.18
CA LEU A 8 2.00 -5.73 -11.52
C LEU A 8 1.29 -6.78 -12.40
N VAL A 9 2.04 -7.35 -13.34
CA VAL A 9 1.57 -8.39 -14.27
C VAL A 9 1.26 -9.73 -13.57
N LYS A 10 1.74 -9.94 -12.33
CA LYS A 10 1.48 -11.15 -11.55
C LYS A 10 1.21 -10.84 -10.07
N ASN A 11 0.26 -11.57 -9.49
CA ASN A 11 0.04 -11.58 -8.05
C ASN A 11 1.20 -12.31 -7.35
N ALA A 12 1.71 -11.74 -6.26
CA ALA A 12 2.82 -12.31 -5.50
C ALA A 12 2.71 -11.93 -4.01
N PRO A 13 3.37 -12.68 -3.10
CA PRO A 13 3.49 -12.26 -1.70
C PRO A 13 4.09 -10.85 -1.58
N LEU A 14 3.53 -10.04 -0.69
CA LEU A 14 3.95 -8.65 -0.50
C LEU A 14 5.22 -8.54 0.37
N ASP A 15 6.33 -9.09 -0.14
CA ASP A 15 7.62 -9.10 0.54
C ASP A 15 8.40 -7.80 0.25
N MET A 16 8.60 -7.47 -1.03
CA MET A 16 9.30 -6.28 -1.55
C MET A 16 10.73 -6.05 -1.02
N ARG A 17 11.30 -6.99 -0.25
CA ARG A 17 12.71 -6.92 0.17
C ARG A 17 13.64 -7.26 -0.99
N PHE A 18 14.72 -6.47 -1.12
CA PHE A 18 15.82 -6.75 -2.04
C PHE A 18 16.69 -7.92 -1.53
N ASP A 19 17.04 -7.89 -0.25
CA ASP A 19 17.70 -8.99 0.44
C ASP A 19 16.71 -9.69 1.38
N LYS A 20 16.56 -11.01 1.21
CA LYS A 20 15.66 -11.84 2.03
C LYS A 20 16.33 -12.40 3.28
N SER A 21 17.64 -12.19 3.45
CA SER A 21 18.41 -12.67 4.60
C SER A 21 18.03 -12.00 5.93
N GLY A 22 17.38 -10.83 5.87
CA GLY A 22 16.93 -10.08 7.04
C GLY A 22 15.77 -9.12 6.78
N GLY A 23 15.34 -8.41 7.82
CA GLY A 23 14.29 -7.40 7.75
C GLY A 23 12.86 -7.94 7.68
N LYS A 24 11.89 -7.03 7.86
CA LYS A 24 10.45 -7.32 7.78
C LYS A 24 9.94 -7.17 6.35
N LYS A 25 8.94 -7.98 5.99
CA LYS A 25 8.23 -7.85 4.70
C LYS A 25 7.40 -6.58 4.70
N VAL A 26 7.10 -6.05 3.52
CA VAL A 26 6.14 -4.93 3.40
C VAL A 26 4.77 -5.31 3.95
N SER A 27 4.31 -6.55 3.77
CA SER A 27 3.08 -7.05 4.42
C SER A 27 3.09 -6.82 5.93
N ASP A 28 4.22 -7.05 6.60
CA ASP A 28 4.31 -6.96 8.05
C ASP A 28 4.18 -5.48 8.47
N TYR A 29 4.91 -4.58 7.81
CA TYR A 29 4.78 -3.15 8.04
C TYR A 29 3.35 -2.64 7.82
N LEU A 30 2.70 -3.04 6.71
CA LEU A 30 1.35 -2.58 6.41
C LEU A 30 0.29 -3.14 7.36
N ASN A 31 0.53 -4.29 7.99
CA ASN A 31 -0.39 -4.86 8.98
C ASN A 31 -0.12 -4.34 10.41
N GLU A 32 1.04 -3.77 10.70
CA GLU A 32 1.43 -3.33 12.06
C GLU A 32 1.45 -1.80 12.24
N LEU A 33 2.00 -1.04 11.29
CA LEU A 33 2.24 0.40 11.45
C LEU A 33 0.93 1.18 11.64
N SER A 34 0.96 2.28 12.37
CA SER A 34 -0.20 3.16 12.50
C SER A 34 -0.55 3.86 11.18
N GLU A 35 -1.79 4.35 11.05
CA GLU A 35 -2.22 5.15 9.90
C GLU A 35 -1.27 6.32 9.63
N ARG A 36 -0.85 7.02 10.69
CA ARG A 36 0.04 8.19 10.59
C ARG A 36 1.44 7.83 10.09
N GLU A 37 1.98 6.69 10.51
CA GLU A 37 3.28 6.20 10.04
C GLU A 37 3.22 5.84 8.55
N ILE A 38 2.16 5.14 8.14
CA ILE A 38 1.93 4.78 6.73
C ILE A 38 1.77 6.06 5.89
N GLU A 39 0.94 7.02 6.33
CA GLU A 39 0.78 8.32 5.66
C GLU A 39 2.13 9.02 5.51
N ARG A 40 2.91 9.11 6.59
CA ARG A 40 4.23 9.76 6.57
C ARG A 40 5.16 9.09 5.56
N ILE A 41 5.24 7.77 5.54
CA ILE A 41 6.11 7.03 4.61
C ILE A 41 5.70 7.33 3.15
N LEU A 42 4.42 7.20 2.84
CA LEU A 42 3.88 7.45 1.50
C LEU A 42 4.10 8.90 1.06
N ARG A 43 3.97 9.85 1.98
CA ARG A 43 4.14 11.28 1.69
C ARG A 43 5.60 11.67 1.50
N VAL A 44 6.49 11.23 2.39
CA VAL A 44 7.90 11.65 2.43
C VAL A 44 8.73 10.90 1.39
N TYR A 45 8.61 9.58 1.34
CA TYR A 45 9.42 8.75 0.45
C TYR A 45 8.72 8.48 -0.88
N GLY A 46 7.39 8.31 -0.84
CA GLY A 46 6.60 8.08 -2.05
C GLY A 46 6.25 9.36 -2.81
N GLN A 47 6.30 10.54 -2.18
CA GLN A 47 5.79 11.80 -2.76
C GLN A 47 4.32 11.69 -3.21
N GLU A 48 3.52 10.88 -2.52
CA GLU A 48 2.15 10.55 -2.93
C GLU A 48 1.13 11.56 -2.41
N ARG A 49 0.42 12.21 -3.34
CA ARG A 49 -0.60 13.23 -3.05
C ARG A 49 -1.81 12.65 -2.30
N PHE A 50 -2.13 11.37 -2.53
CA PHE A 50 -3.22 10.67 -1.87
C PHE A 50 -2.79 9.90 -0.62
N SER A 51 -1.57 10.13 -0.10
CA SER A 51 -0.97 9.44 1.05
C SER A 51 -1.94 9.25 2.22
N LYS A 52 -2.61 10.32 2.67
CA LYS A 52 -3.60 10.26 3.75
C LYS A 52 -4.75 9.29 3.46
N ARG A 53 -5.30 9.32 2.24
CA ARG A 53 -6.44 8.48 1.84
C ARG A 53 -6.02 7.02 1.67
N ILE A 54 -4.84 6.79 1.10
CA ILE A 54 -4.26 5.45 0.95
C ILE A 54 -4.00 4.84 2.33
N ALA A 55 -3.37 5.57 3.25
CA ALA A 55 -3.08 5.10 4.61
C ALA A 55 -4.37 4.70 5.36
N LYS A 56 -5.39 5.57 5.33
CA LYS A 56 -6.71 5.26 5.91
C LYS A 56 -7.31 3.97 5.35
N ASN A 57 -7.25 3.79 4.03
CA ASN A 57 -7.83 2.60 3.39
C ASN A 57 -7.00 1.33 3.64
N ILE A 58 -5.68 1.45 3.83
CA ILE A 58 -4.82 0.33 4.27
C ILE A 58 -5.27 -0.14 5.65
N VAL A 59 -5.40 0.77 6.62
CA VAL A 59 -5.83 0.43 7.99
C VAL A 59 -7.23 -0.17 7.98
N LYS A 60 -8.18 0.45 7.25
CA LYS A 60 -9.54 -0.07 7.10
C LYS A 60 -9.59 -1.46 6.46
N PHE A 61 -8.73 -1.74 5.49
CA PHE A 61 -8.68 -3.05 4.86
C PHE A 61 -8.21 -4.11 5.87
N ARG A 62 -7.10 -3.85 6.58
CA ARG A 62 -6.52 -4.83 7.52
C ARG A 62 -7.37 -5.11 8.76
N GLU A 63 -8.28 -4.20 9.13
CA GLU A 63 -9.30 -4.46 10.16
C GLU A 63 -10.21 -5.65 9.80
N ASN A 64 -10.37 -5.95 8.52
CA ASN A 64 -11.23 -7.03 8.02
C ASN A 64 -10.44 -8.25 7.56
N SER A 65 -9.29 -8.06 6.91
CA SER A 65 -8.43 -9.14 6.42
C SER A 65 -6.98 -8.69 6.31
N PRO A 66 -5.99 -9.52 6.70
CA PRO A 66 -4.58 -9.17 6.54
C PRO A 66 -4.22 -8.90 5.08
N ILE A 67 -3.29 -7.96 4.87
CA ILE A 67 -2.72 -7.66 3.56
C ILE A 67 -1.56 -8.62 3.31
N VAL A 68 -1.66 -9.48 2.30
CA VAL A 68 -0.69 -10.57 2.10
C VAL A 68 -0.03 -10.55 0.73
N ASN A 69 -0.69 -10.01 -0.28
CA ASN A 69 -0.23 -10.07 -1.65
C ASN A 69 -0.28 -8.71 -2.36
N THR A 70 0.36 -8.65 -3.53
CA THR A 70 0.46 -7.42 -4.32
C THR A 70 -0.90 -6.93 -4.84
N PHE A 71 -1.83 -7.84 -5.15
CA PHE A 71 -3.17 -7.47 -5.59
C PHE A 71 -4.01 -6.83 -4.48
N ASP A 72 -3.86 -7.26 -3.23
CA ASP A 72 -4.51 -6.61 -2.08
C ASP A 72 -4.11 -5.12 -2.05
N LEU A 73 -2.81 -4.84 -2.12
CA LEU A 73 -2.28 -3.48 -2.10
C LEU A 73 -2.75 -2.65 -3.31
N VAL A 74 -2.70 -3.21 -4.52
CA VAL A 74 -3.19 -2.55 -5.75
C VAL A 74 -4.66 -2.18 -5.61
N ASN A 75 -5.49 -3.10 -5.11
CA ASN A 75 -6.92 -2.85 -4.94
C ASN A 75 -7.18 -1.71 -3.94
N ILE A 76 -6.43 -1.67 -2.83
CA ILE A 76 -6.53 -0.60 -1.84
C ILE A 76 -6.14 0.74 -2.47
N ILE A 77 -5.02 0.80 -3.18
CA ILE A 77 -4.54 2.03 -3.83
C ILE A 77 -5.54 2.51 -4.89
N ASN A 78 -6.03 1.62 -5.76
CA ASN A 78 -6.99 1.97 -6.81
C ASN A 78 -8.27 2.60 -6.23
N ARG A 79 -8.84 2.01 -5.17
CA ARG A 79 -9.99 2.60 -4.45
C ARG A 79 -9.64 3.92 -3.77
N SER A 80 -8.38 4.12 -3.43
CA SER A 80 -7.87 5.35 -2.81
C SER A 80 -7.48 6.42 -3.81
N VAL A 81 -7.53 6.20 -5.12
CA VAL A 81 -7.19 7.22 -6.13
C VAL A 81 -8.35 7.51 -7.07
N LEU A 82 -9.15 6.51 -7.44
CA LEU A 82 -10.22 6.62 -8.44
C LEU A 82 -11.53 7.25 -7.90
N VAL A 83 -11.67 7.42 -6.59
CA VAL A 83 -12.88 8.01 -6.00
C VAL A 83 -12.71 9.53 -5.91
N ASN A 84 -12.78 10.25 -7.05
CA ASN A 84 -13.27 11.65 -7.16
C ASN A 84 -12.96 12.39 -8.49
N ASP A 85 -12.42 11.77 -9.53
CA ASP A 85 -12.25 12.45 -10.84
C ASP A 85 -13.53 12.41 -11.71
N LYS A 86 -14.71 12.46 -11.08
CA LYS A 86 -15.96 12.85 -11.75
C LYS A 86 -16.33 14.25 -11.26
N LYS A 87 -15.72 15.25 -11.89
CA LYS A 87 -16.33 16.58 -12.01
C LYS A 87 -17.16 16.60 -13.29
#